data_AF-A0A5B1BMC0-F1
#
_entry.id   AF-A0A5B1BMC0-F1
#
_cell.length_a   1.000
_cell.length_b   1.000
_cell.length_c   1.000
_cell.angle_alpha   90.00
_cell.angle_beta   90.00
_cell.angle_gamma   90.00
#
_symmetry.space_group_name_H-M   'P 1'
#
loop_
_entity.id
_entity.type
_entity.pdbx_description
1 polymer ?
#
loop_
_entity_poly.entity_id
_entity_poly.type
_entity_poly.pdbx_seq_one_letter_code
_entity_poly.pdbx_strand_id
1 'polypeptide(L)'
;MESPMSAMPVTQSWQQCRTAEFTARYGPSSCVVTVHGELDAANADQLTAYVQHWARSRERLILDLSGLKFIATAGLSSLHRINVVCSTAQAQWAMVPSRAVSRLLQICDPDGALPTIESVDDAVDQSPITQAGPGAALAI
;
A
#
# COMPACT_ATOMS: atom_id res chain seq x y z
N MET A 1 35.50 11.53 -45.77
CA MET A 1 35.54 12.42 -44.60
C MET A 1 34.15 13.01 -44.51
N GLU A 2 33.19 12.47 -43.77
CA GLU A 2 33.21 11.90 -42.41
C GLU A 2 32.14 10.78 -42.31
N SER A 3 32.39 9.73 -41.52
CA SER A 3 31.46 8.61 -41.33
C SER A 3 30.35 8.97 -40.32
N PRO A 4 29.10 8.55 -40.50
CA PRO A 4 28.04 8.79 -39.52
C PRO A 4 28.24 7.93 -38.27
N MET A 5 28.21 8.59 -37.11
CA MET A 5 28.31 7.97 -35.79
C MET A 5 27.08 7.08 -35.55
N SER A 6 27.28 5.77 -35.53
CA SER A 6 26.23 4.79 -35.26
C SER A 6 25.69 5.01 -33.85
N ALA A 7 24.46 5.52 -33.75
CA ALA A 7 23.74 5.64 -32.49
C ALA A 7 23.55 4.23 -31.91
N MET A 8 24.20 3.97 -30.77
CA MET A 8 24.00 2.72 -30.04
C MET A 8 22.58 2.72 -29.46
N PRO A 9 21.75 1.70 -29.69
CA PRO A 9 20.46 1.62 -29.03
C PRO A 9 20.72 1.43 -27.53
N VAL A 10 20.46 2.47 -26.74
CA VAL A 10 20.20 2.31 -25.31
C VAL A 10 18.92 1.50 -25.23
N THR A 11 19.03 0.19 -25.02
CA THR A 11 17.90 -0.60 -24.51
C THR A 11 17.53 0.00 -23.17
N GLN A 12 16.44 0.78 -23.14
CA GLN A 12 15.89 1.40 -21.94
C GLN A 12 15.36 0.31 -21.01
N SER A 13 16.26 -0.29 -20.21
CA SER A 13 15.92 -1.24 -19.17
C SER A 13 15.04 -0.63 -18.06
N TRP A 14 14.92 0.71 -18.00
CA TRP A 14 13.99 1.42 -17.12
C TRP A 14 12.51 1.23 -17.47
N GLN A 15 12.19 0.69 -18.65
CA GLN A 15 10.81 0.41 -19.07
C GLN A 15 10.27 -0.92 -18.55
N GLN A 16 11.11 -1.74 -17.89
CA GLN A 16 10.66 -2.98 -17.28
C GLN A 16 10.11 -2.72 -15.87
N CYS A 17 9.26 -1.70 -15.72
CA CYS A 17 8.42 -1.52 -14.54
C CYS A 17 7.49 -2.72 -14.45
N ARG A 18 7.78 -3.65 -13.54
CA ARG A 18 6.89 -4.78 -13.25
C ARG A 18 5.68 -4.21 -12.52
N THR A 19 4.60 -3.95 -13.26
CA THR A 19 3.38 -3.35 -12.74
C THR A 19 2.81 -4.20 -11.59
N ALA A 20 2.48 -3.55 -10.48
CA ALA A 20 1.72 -4.19 -9.41
C ALA A 20 0.31 -4.54 -9.89
N GLU A 21 -0.15 -5.73 -9.55
CA GLU A 21 -1.52 -6.18 -9.81
C GLU A 21 -2.36 -5.96 -8.55
N PHE A 22 -3.55 -5.35 -8.72
CA PHE A 22 -4.49 -5.09 -7.64
C PHE A 22 -5.76 -5.92 -7.87
N THR A 23 -6.15 -6.69 -6.87
CA THR A 23 -7.43 -7.41 -6.87
C THR A 23 -8.19 -7.10 -5.60
N ALA A 24 -9.52 -7.20 -5.65
CA ALA A 24 -10.37 -6.99 -4.49
C ALA A 24 -11.34 -8.16 -4.33
N ARG A 25 -11.43 -8.68 -3.11
CA ARG A 25 -12.50 -9.57 -2.67
C ARG A 25 -13.33 -8.83 -1.64
N TYR A 26 -14.63 -8.69 -1.88
CA TYR A 26 -15.49 -7.88 -1.03
C TYR A 26 -16.74 -8.65 -0.60
N GLY A 27 -17.15 -8.38 0.64
CA GLY A 27 -18.44 -8.74 1.20
C GLY A 27 -19.33 -7.50 1.40
N PRO A 28 -20.42 -7.63 2.17
CA PRO A 28 -21.34 -6.53 2.45
C PRO A 28 -20.68 -5.36 3.17
N SER A 29 -19.85 -5.65 4.17
CA SER A 29 -19.25 -4.64 5.07
C SER A 29 -17.73 -4.58 4.99
N SER A 30 -17.09 -5.55 4.33
CA SER A 30 -15.63 -5.70 4.29
C SER A 30 -15.09 -5.81 2.86
N CYS A 31 -13.84 -5.38 2.68
CA CYS A 31 -13.07 -5.58 1.46
C CYS A 31 -11.62 -5.96 1.77
N VAL A 32 -11.11 -6.97 1.08
CA VAL A 32 -9.70 -7.32 1.06
C VAL A 32 -9.14 -6.90 -0.29
N VAL A 33 -8.23 -5.94 -0.29
CA VAL A 33 -7.46 -5.52 -1.46
C VAL A 33 -6.12 -6.24 -1.42
N THR A 34 -5.87 -7.11 -2.39
CA THR A 34 -4.61 -7.86 -2.49
C THR A 34 -3.71 -7.24 -3.56
N VAL A 35 -2.45 -7.01 -3.21
CA VAL A 35 -1.44 -6.42 -4.08
C VAL A 35 -0.28 -7.39 -4.30
N HIS A 36 0.02 -7.67 -5.57
CA HIS A 36 1.16 -8.49 -5.98
C HIS A 36 2.12 -7.70 -6.86
N GLY A 37 3.41 -8.08 -6.84
CA GLY A 37 4.41 -7.48 -7.73
C GLY A 37 5.26 -6.42 -7.03
N GLU A 38 5.41 -5.25 -7.65
CA GLU A 38 6.34 -4.21 -7.22
C GLU A 38 5.63 -2.85 -7.17
N LEU A 39 5.66 -2.20 -6.01
CA LEU A 39 5.03 -0.90 -5.81
C LEU A 39 6.05 0.23 -5.90
N ASP A 40 5.87 1.15 -6.85
CA ASP A 40 6.78 2.25 -7.09
C ASP A 40 6.04 3.56 -7.42
N ALA A 41 6.78 4.61 -7.77
CA ALA A 41 6.20 5.92 -8.08
C ALA A 41 5.24 5.90 -9.28
N ALA A 42 5.34 4.92 -10.19
CA ALA A 42 4.46 4.83 -11.36
C ALA A 42 3.07 4.29 -11.02
N ASN A 43 2.92 3.54 -9.91
CA ASN A 43 1.68 2.84 -9.57
C ASN A 43 1.15 3.09 -8.14
N ALA A 44 1.91 3.77 -7.28
CA ALA A 44 1.51 4.09 -5.89
C ALA A 44 0.22 4.93 -5.79
N ASP A 45 0.04 5.90 -6.69
CA ASP A 45 -1.19 6.72 -6.69
C ASP A 45 -2.40 5.93 -7.20
N GLN A 46 -2.19 4.97 -8.11
CA GLN A 46 -3.23 4.06 -8.56
C GLN A 46 -3.72 3.16 -7.42
N LEU A 47 -2.80 2.65 -6.58
CA LEU A 47 -3.18 1.90 -5.38
C LEU A 47 -4.03 2.75 -4.43
N THR A 48 -3.62 4.00 -4.18
CA THR A 48 -4.34 4.92 -3.30
C THR A 48 -5.77 5.15 -3.80
N ALA A 49 -5.94 5.43 -5.09
CA ALA A 49 -7.25 5.62 -5.71
C ALA A 49 -8.11 4.36 -5.65
N TYR A 50 -7.49 3.18 -5.86
CA TYR A 50 -8.17 1.89 -5.78
C TYR A 50 -8.70 1.60 -4.37
N VAL A 51 -7.89 1.83 -3.34
CA VAL A 51 -8.31 1.67 -1.93
C VAL A 51 -9.37 2.70 -1.55
N GLN A 52 -9.24 3.95 -2.01
CA GLN A 52 -10.23 4.99 -1.75
C GLN A 52 -11.63 4.63 -2.27
N HIS A 53 -11.73 3.96 -3.42
CA HIS A 53 -13.00 3.49 -3.96
C HIS A 53 -13.73 2.57 -2.96
N TRP A 54 -13.01 1.65 -2.33
CA TRP A 54 -13.57 0.71 -1.37
C TRP A 54 -13.84 1.35 -0.01
N ALA A 55 -12.94 2.21 0.48
CA ALA A 55 -13.09 2.89 1.76
C ALA A 55 -14.39 3.71 1.87
N ARG A 56 -14.90 4.24 0.74
CA ARG A 56 -16.17 4.99 0.71
C ARG A 56 -17.42 4.15 0.92
N SER A 57 -17.33 2.83 0.74
CA SER A 57 -18.50 1.94 0.70
C SER A 57 -18.38 0.73 1.63
N ARG A 58 -17.26 0.59 2.35
CA ARG A 58 -16.95 -0.55 3.22
C ARG A 58 -16.46 -0.04 4.56
N GLU A 59 -16.98 -0.64 5.62
CA GLU A 59 -16.64 -0.30 7.00
C GLU A 59 -15.27 -0.86 7.40
N ARG A 60 -14.85 -1.96 6.78
CA ARG A 60 -13.57 -2.63 7.03
C ARG A 60 -12.79 -2.87 5.73
N LEU A 61 -11.52 -2.49 5.72
CA LEU A 61 -10.62 -2.69 4.60
C LEU A 61 -9.31 -3.35 5.03
N ILE A 62 -8.97 -4.47 4.43
CA ILE A 62 -7.68 -5.13 4.64
C ILE A 62 -6.85 -5.01 3.38
N LEU A 63 -5.66 -4.44 3.52
CA LEU A 63 -4.70 -4.32 2.44
C LEU A 63 -3.67 -5.46 2.56
N ASP A 64 -3.86 -6.52 1.80
CA ASP A 64 -2.94 -7.64 1.75
C ASP A 64 -1.76 -7.31 0.81
N LEU A 65 -0.63 -6.97 1.43
CA LEU A 65 0.64 -6.67 0.75
C LEU A 65 1.62 -7.84 0.84
N SER A 66 1.22 -9.00 1.36
CA SER A 66 2.10 -10.16 1.54
C SER A 66 2.75 -10.62 0.22
N GLY A 67 2.05 -10.38 -0.90
CA GLY A 67 2.49 -10.64 -2.26
C GLY A 67 3.44 -9.62 -2.89
N LEU A 68 3.74 -8.51 -2.22
CA LEU A 68 4.67 -7.50 -2.72
C LEU A 68 6.13 -7.94 -2.57
N LYS A 69 6.85 -7.94 -3.69
CA LYS A 69 8.27 -8.27 -3.77
C LYS A 69 9.17 -7.05 -3.55
N PHE A 70 8.64 -5.86 -3.84
CA PHE A 70 9.35 -4.58 -3.69
C PHE A 70 8.39 -3.44 -3.40
N ILE A 71 8.88 -2.44 -2.66
CA ILE A 71 8.20 -1.18 -2.39
C ILE A 71 9.22 -0.02 -2.39
N ALA A 72 8.98 1.00 -3.21
CA ALA A 72 9.74 2.25 -3.17
C ALA A 72 9.16 3.21 -2.13
N THR A 73 9.87 4.31 -1.85
CA THR A 73 9.43 5.36 -0.91
C THR A 73 8.05 5.95 -1.26
N ALA A 74 7.73 6.04 -2.56
CA ALA A 74 6.40 6.46 -3.01
C ALA A 74 5.28 5.55 -2.47
N GLY A 75 5.58 4.26 -2.28
CA GLY A 75 4.68 3.30 -1.65
C GLY A 75 4.39 3.66 -0.19
N LEU A 76 5.40 4.06 0.60
CA LEU A 76 5.15 4.53 1.97
C LEU A 76 4.24 5.76 2.00
N SER A 77 4.51 6.74 1.14
CA SER A 77 3.65 7.92 1.03
C SER A 77 2.21 7.55 0.66
N SER A 78 2.02 6.53 -0.19
CA SER A 78 0.69 6.01 -0.50
C SER A 78 0.01 5.35 0.70
N LEU A 79 0.75 4.62 1.55
CA LEU A 79 0.19 4.02 2.78
C LEU A 79 -0.28 5.08 3.77
N HIS A 80 0.47 6.18 3.96
CA HIS A 80 -0.01 7.30 4.79
C HIS A 80 -1.24 7.99 4.18
N ARG A 81 -1.28 8.15 2.84
CA ARG A 81 -2.49 8.67 2.18
C ARG A 81 -3.69 7.75 2.39
N ILE A 82 -3.49 6.44 2.29
CA ILE A 82 -4.53 5.45 2.60
C ILE A 82 -5.01 5.59 4.04
N ASN A 83 -4.10 5.78 5.01
CA ASN A 83 -4.48 6.01 6.40
C ASN A 83 -5.43 7.20 6.57
N VAL A 84 -5.11 8.34 5.94
CA VAL A 84 -5.94 9.55 5.95
C VAL A 84 -7.28 9.31 5.26
N VAL A 85 -7.29 8.63 4.12
CA VAL A 85 -8.51 8.31 3.36
C VAL A 85 -9.45 7.41 4.17
N CYS A 86 -8.92 6.35 4.79
CA CYS A 86 -9.71 5.44 5.62
C CYS A 86 -10.23 6.16 6.88
N SER A 87 -9.41 6.97 7.54
CA SER A 87 -9.84 7.78 8.68
C SER A 87 -10.95 8.76 8.31
N THR A 88 -10.84 9.43 7.16
CA THR A 88 -11.85 10.38 6.66
C THR A 88 -13.17 9.66 6.33
N ALA A 89 -13.09 8.46 5.78
CA ALA A 89 -14.25 7.63 5.47
C ALA A 89 -14.81 6.87 6.70
N GLN A 90 -14.17 7.02 7.87
CA GLN A 90 -14.47 6.24 9.09
C GLN A 90 -14.40 4.72 8.88
N ALA A 91 -13.59 4.28 7.91
CA ALA A 91 -13.36 2.87 7.63
C ALA A 91 -12.20 2.35 8.49
N GLN A 92 -12.42 1.25 9.19
CA GLN A 92 -11.37 0.52 9.89
C GLN A 92 -10.47 -0.14 8.85
N TRP A 93 -9.15 0.01 8.99
CA TRP A 93 -8.22 -0.63 8.07
C TRP A 93 -6.96 -1.14 8.75
N ALA A 94 -6.36 -2.14 8.12
CA ALA A 94 -5.05 -2.67 8.46
C ALA A 94 -4.40 -3.27 7.21
N MET A 95 -3.09 -3.50 7.26
CA MET A 95 -2.36 -4.20 6.21
C MET A 95 -1.71 -5.48 6.70
N VAL A 96 -1.61 -6.48 5.82
CA VAL A 96 -0.72 -7.63 5.99
C VAL A 96 0.57 -7.30 5.24
N PRO A 97 1.69 -6.98 5.91
CA PRO A 97 2.90 -6.56 5.22
C PRO A 97 3.67 -7.75 4.63
N SER A 98 4.32 -7.57 3.49
CA SER A 98 5.43 -8.47 3.09
C SER A 98 6.71 -8.11 3.85
N ARG A 99 7.73 -8.97 3.76
CA ARG A 99 9.07 -8.69 4.31
C ARG A 99 9.65 -7.34 3.84
N ALA A 100 9.41 -6.96 2.58
CA ALA A 100 9.87 -5.69 2.04
C ALA A 100 9.17 -4.51 2.71
N VAL A 101 7.85 -4.61 2.89
CA VAL A 101 7.03 -3.60 3.57
C VAL A 101 7.40 -3.50 5.05
N SER A 102 7.52 -4.63 5.77
CA SER A 102 7.91 -4.63 7.18
C SER A 102 9.26 -3.94 7.42
N ARG A 103 10.26 -4.20 6.56
CA ARG A 103 11.57 -3.53 6.65
C ARG A 103 11.46 -2.03 6.43
N LEU A 104 10.63 -1.61 5.47
CA LEU A 104 10.42 -0.19 5.19
C LEU A 104 9.73 0.50 6.39
N LEU A 105 8.71 -0.11 6.97
CA LEU A 105 7.99 0.45 8.13
C LEU A 105 8.91 0.59 9.35
N GLN A 106 9.76 -0.41 9.62
CA GLN A 106 10.74 -0.34 10.72
C GLN A 106 11.70 0.86 10.62
N ILE A 107 11.97 1.34 9.39
CA ILE A 107 12.91 2.44 9.15
C ILE A 107 12.18 3.78 9.06
N CYS A 108 11.02 3.79 8.41
CA CYS A 108 10.36 5.02 7.97
C CYS A 108 9.00 5.30 8.65
N ASP A 109 8.49 4.37 9.45
CA ASP A 109 7.29 4.54 10.30
C ASP A 109 7.60 4.04 11.73
N PRO A 110 8.63 4.59 12.42
CA PRO A 110 9.06 4.10 13.73
C PRO A 110 8.00 4.27 14.82
N ASP A 111 7.09 5.24 14.66
CA ASP A 111 5.99 5.51 15.58
C ASP A 111 4.81 4.54 15.41
N GLY A 112 4.82 3.68 14.37
CA GLY A 112 3.78 2.69 14.12
C GLY A 112 2.42 3.29 13.78
N ALA A 113 2.40 4.41 13.05
CA ALA A 113 1.16 5.08 12.67
C ALA A 113 0.33 4.27 11.65
N LEU A 114 0.97 3.33 10.94
CA LEU A 114 0.32 2.48 9.96
C LEU A 114 -0.13 1.14 10.57
N PRO A 115 -1.43 0.81 10.55
CA PRO A 115 -1.95 -0.40 11.17
C PRO A 115 -1.52 -1.67 10.43
N THR A 116 -0.96 -2.64 11.16
CA THR A 116 -0.53 -3.94 10.64
C THR A 116 -1.20 -5.10 11.38
N ILE A 117 -1.38 -6.22 10.67
CA ILE A 117 -1.87 -7.50 11.17
C ILE A 117 -1.04 -8.64 10.57
N GLU A 118 -1.04 -9.81 11.19
CA GLU A 118 -0.19 -10.95 10.77
C GLU A 118 -0.76 -11.71 9.57
N SER A 119 -2.08 -11.75 9.41
CA SER A 119 -2.75 -12.46 8.32
C SER A 119 -4.13 -11.87 8.04
N VAL A 120 -4.65 -12.08 6.82
CA VAL A 120 -6.00 -11.65 6.44
C VAL A 120 -7.06 -12.35 7.30
N ASP A 121 -6.81 -13.59 7.72
CA ASP A 121 -7.74 -14.40 8.53
C ASP A 121 -7.99 -13.76 9.92
N ASP A 122 -6.94 -13.14 10.50
CA ASP A 122 -6.99 -12.43 11.77
C ASP A 122 -7.93 -11.20 11.74
N ALA A 123 -8.16 -10.64 10.55
CA ALA A 123 -9.05 -9.51 10.35
C ALA A 123 -10.51 -9.88 10.08
N VAL A 124 -10.77 -11.14 9.69
CA VAL A 124 -12.13 -11.66 9.46
C VAL A 124 -12.75 -12.13 10.78
N ASP A 125 -11.93 -12.50 11.77
CA ASP A 125 -12.37 -12.73 13.14
C ASP A 125 -12.62 -11.37 13.84
N GLN A 126 -13.81 -11.21 14.43
CA GLN A 126 -14.39 -9.91 14.80
C GLN A 126 -13.80 -9.29 16.07
N SER A 127 -12.49 -9.03 16.10
CA SER A 127 -11.92 -8.13 17.10
C SER A 127 -11.73 -6.72 16.51
N PRO A 128 -11.95 -5.66 17.30
CA PRO A 128 -11.51 -4.33 16.92
C PRO A 128 -10.00 -4.38 16.67
N ILE A 129 -9.55 -3.80 15.56
CA ILE A 129 -8.13 -3.65 15.25
C ILE A 129 -7.55 -2.79 16.37
N THR A 130 -6.93 -3.41 17.38
CA THR A 130 -6.37 -2.70 18.52
C THR A 130 -5.24 -1.82 17.99
N GLN A 131 -5.51 -0.51 17.96
CA GLN A 131 -4.49 0.51 17.75
C GLN A 131 -3.62 0.56 19.01
N ALA A 132 -2.34 0.20 18.88
CA ALA A 132 -1.36 0.51 19.91
C ALA A 132 -1.02 2.01 19.82
N GLY A 133 -1.78 2.86 20.52
CA GLY A 133 -1.37 4.23 20.81
C GLY A 133 -0.28 4.27 21.89
N PRO A 134 0.49 5.36 21.95
CA PRO A 134 -0.06 6.54 22.61
C PRO A 134 0.09 7.84 21.79
N GLY A 135 -0.86 8.76 21.96
CA GLY A 135 -0.64 10.16 21.61
C GLY A 135 -1.85 10.85 21.00
N ALA A 136 -2.82 11.23 21.83
CA ALA A 136 -3.65 12.37 21.53
C ALA A 136 -2.80 13.65 21.36
N ALA A 137 -3.34 14.61 20.62
CA ALA A 137 -2.90 15.99 20.39
C ALA A 137 -2.01 16.23 19.16
N LEU A 138 -2.58 16.83 18.11
CA LEU A 138 -2.60 18.29 18.02
C LEU A 138 -3.61 18.74 16.94
N ALA A 139 -4.66 19.44 17.36
CA ALA A 139 -5.40 20.33 16.50
C ALA A 139 -4.66 21.68 16.48
N ILE A 140 -4.41 22.20 15.29
CA ILE A 140 -4.23 23.64 15.00
C ILE A 140 -5.10 24.00 13.80
#